data_AF-A0A2Z5EL37-F1
#
_entry.id   AF-A0A2Z5EL37-F1
#
_cell.length_a   1.000
_cell.length_b   1.000
_cell.length_c   1.000
_cell.angle_alpha   90.00
_cell.angle_beta   90.00
_cell.angle_gamma   90.00
#
_symmetry.space_group_name_H-M   'P 1'
#
loop_
_entity.id
_entity.type
_entity.pdbx_description
1 polymer ?
#
loop_
_entity_poly.entity_id
_entity_poly.type
_entity_poly.pdbx_seq_one_letter_code
_entity_poly.pdbx_strand_id
1 'polypeptide(L)'
;MIDGLSHRDFQRRARLALRRMTPLQRDVFLALQDEHLGYPALAHQHHVTEAEVRAAFAAALLVFTDEYDRPPSWWRRVLQS
;
A
#
# COMPACT_ATOMS: atom_id res chain seq x y z
N MET A 1 -13.87 4.64 -9.10
CA MET A 1 -13.53 3.27 -9.54
C MET A 1 -12.29 3.40 -10.41
N ILE A 2 -11.21 2.73 -10.07
CA ILE A 2 -10.06 2.61 -10.98
C ILE A 2 -10.33 1.32 -11.75
N ASP A 3 -10.64 1.47 -13.04
CA ASP A 3 -11.23 0.44 -13.89
C ASP A 3 -10.27 -0.73 -14.17
N GLY A 4 -10.78 -1.96 -14.11
CA GLY A 4 -10.11 -3.15 -14.67
C GLY A 4 -9.98 -4.39 -13.76
N LEU A 5 -10.23 -4.28 -12.45
CA LEU A 5 -10.10 -5.41 -11.51
C LEU A 5 -11.45 -5.78 -10.87
N SER A 6 -11.72 -7.09 -10.75
CA SER A 6 -12.85 -7.57 -9.95
C SER A 6 -12.65 -7.19 -8.48
N HIS A 7 -13.73 -7.02 -7.74
CA HIS A 7 -13.66 -6.70 -6.30
C HIS A 7 -12.82 -7.73 -5.51
N ARG A 8 -12.92 -9.01 -5.87
CA ARG A 8 -12.12 -10.09 -5.26
C ARG A 8 -10.63 -9.97 -5.59
N ASP A 9 -10.29 -9.63 -6.82
CA ASP A 9 -8.90 -9.42 -7.24
C ASP A 9 -8.29 -8.20 -6.56
N PHE A 10 -9.06 -7.11 -6.46
CA PHE A 10 -8.67 -5.92 -5.72
C PHE A 10 -8.37 -6.26 -4.26
N GLN A 11 -9.30 -6.92 -3.56
CA GLN A 11 -9.11 -7.33 -2.16
C GLN A 11 -7.88 -8.23 -1.99
N ARG A 12 -7.67 -9.19 -2.91
CA ARG A 12 -6.50 -10.07 -2.87
C ARG A 12 -5.21 -9.28 -3.02
N ARG A 13 -5.13 -8.39 -4.01
CA ARG A 13 -3.93 -7.56 -4.27
C ARG A 13 -3.65 -6.60 -3.11
N ALA A 14 -4.68 -5.95 -2.57
CA ALA A 14 -4.56 -5.11 -1.39
C ALA A 14 -3.98 -5.89 -0.20
N ARG A 15 -4.47 -7.11 0.07
CA ARG A 15 -3.89 -7.97 1.14
C ARG A 15 -2.43 -8.33 0.88
N LEU A 16 -2.06 -8.60 -0.37
CA LEU A 16 -0.67 -8.89 -0.74
C LEU A 16 0.24 -7.68 -0.56
N ALA A 17 -0.21 -6.49 -0.97
CA ALA A 17 0.52 -5.24 -0.74
C ALA A 17 0.75 -4.98 0.75
N LEU A 18 -0.30 -5.09 1.57
CA LEU A 18 -0.21 -4.90 3.03
C LEU A 18 0.77 -5.90 3.69
N ARG A 19 0.90 -7.12 3.17
CA ARG A 19 1.87 -8.12 3.67
C ARG A 19 3.31 -7.80 3.32
N ARG A 20 3.56 -6.98 2.30
CA ARG A 20 4.91 -6.57 1.85
C ARG A 20 5.39 -5.28 2.53
N MET A 21 4.49 -4.56 3.18
CA MET A 21 4.82 -3.36 3.94
C MET A 21 5.48 -3.71 5.28
N THR A 22 6.38 -2.85 5.75
CA THR A 22 6.83 -2.88 7.15
C THR A 22 5.69 -2.50 8.09
N PRO A 23 5.79 -2.80 9.40
CA PRO A 23 4.76 -2.41 10.36
C PRO A 23 4.42 -0.92 10.30
N LEU A 24 5.43 -0.04 10.33
CA LEU A 24 5.23 1.42 10.24
C LEU A 24 4.55 1.84 8.93
N GLN A 25 4.99 1.31 7.79
CA GLN A 25 4.40 1.62 6.48
C GLN A 25 2.92 1.24 6.44
N ARG A 26 2.58 0.04 6.92
CA ARG A 26 1.22 -0.47 6.95
C ARG A 26 0.33 0.35 7.88
N ASP A 27 0.82 0.66 9.07
CA ASP A 27 0.03 1.38 10.08
C ASP A 27 -0.25 2.82 9.59
N VAL A 28 0.76 3.51 9.05
CA VAL A 28 0.61 4.84 8.43
C VAL A 28 -0.33 4.81 7.22
N PHE A 29 -0.20 3.81 6.34
CA PHE A 29 -1.04 3.67 5.14
C PHE A 29 -2.51 3.39 5.46
N LEU A 30 -2.79 2.63 6.52
CA LEU A 30 -4.16 2.38 6.97
C LEU A 30 -4.74 3.58 7.71
N ALA A 31 -3.94 4.26 8.55
CA ALA A 31 -4.40 5.39 9.34
C ALA A 31 -4.72 6.62 8.48
N LEU A 32 -3.96 6.89 7.42
CA LEU A 32 -4.20 8.03 6.53
C LEU A 32 -5.40 7.86 5.59
N GLN A 33 -6.10 6.71 5.65
CA GLN A 33 -7.42 6.58 5.02
C GLN A 33 -8.50 7.28 5.86
N ASP A 34 -8.23 7.57 7.13
CA ASP A 34 -9.07 8.40 7.97
C ASP A 34 -8.65 9.87 7.80
N GLU A 35 -9.57 10.71 7.33
CA GLU A 35 -9.34 12.15 7.09
C GLU A 35 -8.97 12.92 8.38
N HIS A 36 -9.19 12.33 9.56
CA HIS A 36 -8.89 12.96 10.85
C HIS A 36 -7.46 12.70 11.37
N LEU A 37 -6.69 11.79 10.77
CA LEU A 37 -5.34 11.43 11.21
C LEU A 37 -4.27 12.04 10.27
N GLY A 38 -3.57 13.05 10.77
CA GLY A 38 -2.47 13.71 10.05
C GLY A 38 -1.08 13.18 10.40
N TYR A 39 -0.08 13.51 9.58
CA TYR A 39 1.33 13.15 9.81
C TYR A 39 1.88 13.49 11.20
N PRO A 40 1.56 14.64 11.84
CA PRO A 40 2.07 14.95 13.17
C PRO A 40 1.56 13.99 14.26
N ALA A 41 0.28 13.61 14.19
CA ALA A 41 -0.31 12.67 15.16
C ALA A 41 0.31 11.28 15.05
N LEU A 42 0.55 10.82 13.81
CA LEU A 42 1.21 9.54 13.53
C LEU A 42 2.69 9.55 13.97
N ALA A 43 3.39 10.66 13.75
CA ALA A 43 4.78 10.83 14.18
C ALA A 43 4.89 10.67 15.70
N HIS A 44 4.00 11.34 16.45
CA HIS A 44 3.93 11.22 17.89
C HIS A 44 3.59 9.79 18.35
N GLN A 45 2.57 9.16 17.75
CA GLN A 45 2.13 7.80 18.10
C GLN A 45 3.23 6.74 17.88
N HIS A 46 4.00 6.87 16.80
CA HIS A 46 5.01 5.88 16.41
C HIS A 46 6.42 6.24 16.92
N HIS A 47 6.57 7.34 17.68
CA HIS A 47 7.86 7.83 18.17
C HIS A 47 8.90 8.04 17.06
N VAL A 48 8.46 8.58 15.93
CA VAL A 48 9.28 8.92 14.75
C VAL A 48 9.05 10.37 14.36
N THR A 49 9.85 10.89 13.44
CA THR A 49 9.67 12.22 12.87
C THR A 49 8.56 12.23 11.82
N GLU A 50 7.96 13.39 11.55
CA GLU A 50 7.01 13.54 10.44
C GLU A 50 7.63 13.21 9.08
N ALA A 51 8.94 13.43 8.93
CA ALA A 51 9.68 13.08 7.71
C ALA A 51 9.71 11.56 7.50
N GLU A 52 9.94 10.79 8.57
CA GLU A 52 9.88 9.33 8.53
C GLU A 52 8.46 8.82 8.26
N VAL A 53 7.43 9.46 8.81
CA VAL A 53 6.03 9.13 8.48
C VAL A 53 5.74 9.39 6.99
N ARG A 54 6.13 10.55 6.46
CA ARG A 54 5.98 10.87 5.03
C ARG A 54 6.71 9.85 4.14
N ALA A 55 7.95 9.50 4.50
CA ALA A 55 8.74 8.50 3.77
C ALA A 55 8.10 7.11 3.84
N ALA A 56 7.59 6.70 5.01
CA ALA A 56 6.89 5.45 5.19
C ALA A 56 5.60 5.40 4.37
N PHE A 57 4.83 6.49 4.33
CA PHE A 57 3.62 6.57 3.51
C PHE A 57 3.93 6.50 2.01
N ALA A 58 4.94 7.25 1.55
CA ALA A 58 5.38 7.20 0.15
C ALA A 58 5.84 5.78 -0.25
N ALA A 59 6.61 5.11 0.60
CA ALA A 59 7.03 3.73 0.37
C ALA A 59 5.84 2.76 0.35
N ALA A 60 4.85 2.94 1.24
CA ALA A 60 3.64 2.13 1.24
C ALA A 60 2.82 2.31 -0.04
N LEU A 61 2.66 3.55 -0.53
CA LEU A 61 1.99 3.82 -1.80
C LEU A 61 2.67 3.10 -2.97
N LEU A 62 4.01 3.13 -3.04
CA LEU A 62 4.77 2.42 -4.07
C LEU A 62 4.57 0.89 -4.01
N VAL A 63 4.53 0.31 -2.82
CA VAL A 63 4.24 -1.13 -2.64
C VAL A 63 2.81 -1.44 -3.10
N PHE A 64 1.85 -0.57 -2.79
CA PHE A 64 0.46 -0.75 -3.17
C PHE A 64 0.26 -0.64 -4.68
N THR A 65 0.86 0.35 -5.33
CA THR A 65 0.78 0.53 -6.79
C THR A 65 1.50 -0.59 -7.54
N ASP A 66 2.69 -1.05 -7.09
CA ASP A 66 3.38 -2.21 -7.70
C ASP A 66 2.48 -3.46 -7.73
N GLU A 67 1.75 -3.74 -6.65
CA GLU A 67 0.86 -4.89 -6.61
C GLU A 67 -0.43 -4.66 -7.41
N TYR A 68 -0.89 -3.41 -7.49
CA TYR A 68 -2.07 -3.04 -8.27
C TYR A 68 -1.80 -3.10 -9.79
N ASP A 69 -0.67 -2.59 -10.26
CA ASP A 69 -0.28 -2.56 -11.67
C ASP A 69 0.29 -3.89 -12.17
N ARG A 70 0.54 -4.83 -11.26
CA ARG A 70 1.07 -6.15 -11.62
C ARG A 70 0.17 -6.87 -12.62
N PRO A 71 0.69 -7.31 -13.78
CA PRO A 71 -0.11 -8.04 -14.74
C PRO A 71 -0.63 -9.37 -14.15
N PRO A 72 -1.84 -9.81 -14.55
CA PRO A 72 -2.37 -11.12 -14.21
C PRO A 72 -1.36 -12.26 -14.40
N SER A 73 -1.41 -13.25 -13.50
CA SER A 73 -0.45 -14.37 -13.49
C SER A 73 -0.50 -15.23 -14.76
N TRP A 74 -1.63 -15.28 -15.48
CA TRP A 74 -1.73 -15.99 -16.75
C TRP A 74 -0.88 -15.34 -17.85
N TRP A 75 -0.80 -14.00 -17.89
CA TRP A 75 0.01 -13.27 -18.88
C TRP A 75 1.50 -13.50 -18.67
N ARG A 76 1.92 -13.66 -17.41
CA ARG A 76 3.31 -13.99 -17.06
C ARG A 76 3.75 -15.36 -17.61
N ARG A 77 2.83 -16.34 -17.70
CA ARG A 77 3.13 -17.65 -18.29
C ARG A 77 3.35 -17.55 -19.80
N VAL A 78 2.57 -16.70 -20.47
CA VAL A 78 2.69 -16.46 -21.92
C VAL A 78 4.00 -15.76 -22.26
N LEU A 79 4.48 -14.85 -21.42
CA LEU A 79 5.77 -14.14 -21.62
C LEU A 79 7.02 -14.97 -21.28
N GLN A 80 6.85 -16.16 -20.69
CA GLN A 80 7.94 -17.08 -20.32
C GLN A 80 7.96 -18.36 -21.16
N SER A 81 7.09 -18.47 -22.18
CA SER A 81 6.98 -19.61 -23.10
C SER A 81 7.57 -19.28 -24.46
#